data_AF-A0A6V8NKD1-F1
#
_entry.id   AF-A0A6V8NKD1-F1
#
_cell.length_a   1.000
_cell.length_b   1.000
_cell.length_c   1.000
_cell.angle_alpha   90.00
_cell.angle_beta   90.00
_cell.angle_gamma   90.00
#
_symmetry.space_group_name_H-M   'P 1'
#
loop_
_entity.id
_entity.type
_entity.pdbx_description
1 polymer ?
#
loop_
_entity_poly.entity_id
_entity_poly.type
_entity_poly.pdbx_seq_one_letter_code
_entity_poly.pdbx_strand_id
1 'polypeptide(L)'
;MEPVSTPAGIFTFIVSVWSVFPLPLHALPVYIKEPSVEDTISIRRGLKEKYEVHHGVKIKDSALISAATLSRRYISDRFLPDKAIDLIDESASKLRMEIDSMPVELDEIER
;
A
#
# COMPACT_ATOMS: atom_id res chain seq x y z
N MET A 1 -33.43 -27.07 47.36
CA MET A 1 -33.27 -25.66 47.77
C MET A 1 -31.87 -25.28 47.35
N GLU A 2 -31.74 -24.87 46.08
CA GLU A 2 -30.45 -24.60 45.43
C GLU A 2 -29.86 -23.30 46.00
N PRO A 3 -28.62 -23.28 46.53
CA PRO A 3 -28.01 -22.05 46.97
C PRO A 3 -27.56 -21.20 45.77
N VAL A 4 -28.17 -20.03 45.68
CA VAL A 4 -27.89 -18.94 44.72
C VAL A 4 -26.43 -18.49 44.84
N SER A 5 -25.75 -18.42 43.69
CA SER A 5 -24.40 -17.90 43.55
C SER A 5 -24.34 -16.39 43.86
N THR A 6 -23.50 -16.00 44.80
CA THR A 6 -23.23 -14.58 45.09
C THR A 6 -22.41 -13.93 43.97
N PRO A 7 -22.65 -12.64 43.62
CA PRO A 7 -22.01 -11.97 42.48
C PRO A 7 -20.48 -11.77 42.61
N ALA A 8 -19.91 -11.94 43.80
CA ALA A 8 -18.48 -11.75 44.06
C ALA A 8 -17.58 -12.84 43.46
N GLY A 9 -18.12 -14.02 43.12
CA GLY A 9 -17.33 -15.13 42.57
C GLY A 9 -16.96 -14.95 41.09
N ILE A 10 -17.82 -14.28 40.31
CA ILE A 10 -17.64 -14.15 38.85
C ILE A 10 -16.57 -13.11 38.52
N PHE A 11 -16.48 -12.02 39.32
CA PHE A 11 -15.47 -10.98 39.13
C PHE A 11 -14.05 -11.47 39.45
N THR A 12 -13.91 -12.34 40.46
CA THR A 12 -12.60 -12.90 40.83
C THR A 12 -12.13 -13.94 39.80
N PHE A 13 -13.04 -14.70 39.20
CA PHE A 13 -12.71 -15.71 38.20
C PHE A 13 -12.20 -15.09 36.88
N ILE A 14 -12.81 -13.98 36.44
CA ILE A 14 -12.36 -13.27 35.23
C ILE A 14 -10.96 -12.67 35.45
N VAL A 15 -10.68 -12.04 36.60
CA VAL A 15 -9.33 -11.48 36.83
C VAL A 15 -8.25 -12.57 36.94
N SER A 16 -8.56 -13.75 37.49
CA SER A 16 -7.59 -14.87 37.56
C SER A 16 -7.36 -15.60 36.24
N VAL A 17 -8.32 -15.60 35.31
CA VAL A 17 -8.18 -16.24 34.00
C VAL A 17 -7.31 -15.40 33.06
N TRP A 18 -7.29 -14.07 33.22
CA TRP A 18 -6.41 -13.18 32.45
C TRP A 18 -4.94 -13.23 32.88
N SER A 19 -4.63 -13.73 34.07
CA SER A 19 -3.25 -13.93 34.55
C SER A 19 -2.63 -15.30 34.19
N VAL A 20 -3.44 -16.26 33.71
CA VAL A 20 -3.00 -17.66 33.47
C VAL A 20 -3.10 -18.07 32.00
N PHE A 21 -3.67 -17.23 31.14
CA PHE A 21 -3.66 -17.44 29.69
C PHE A 21 -2.58 -16.55 29.06
N PRO A 22 -1.33 -17.04 28.85
CA PRO A 22 -0.46 -16.38 27.91
C PRO A 22 -1.19 -16.44 26.57
N LEU A 23 -1.60 -15.28 26.04
CA LEU A 23 -1.97 -15.18 24.63
C LEU A 23 -0.93 -15.97 23.85
N PRO A 24 -1.33 -16.98 23.05
CA PRO A 24 -0.35 -17.83 22.44
C PRO A 24 0.50 -16.94 21.54
N LEU A 25 1.81 -16.97 21.83
CA LEU A 25 2.92 -16.38 21.10
C LEU A 25 3.04 -16.95 19.66
N HIS A 26 1.95 -17.04 18.91
CA HIS A 26 1.98 -17.46 17.51
C HIS A 26 2.22 -16.29 16.56
N ALA A 27 2.34 -15.06 17.06
CA ALA A 27 2.88 -13.94 16.29
C ALA A 27 4.30 -13.67 16.77
N LEU A 28 5.27 -14.27 16.09
CA LEU A 28 6.67 -13.84 16.22
C LEU A 28 6.82 -12.49 15.52
N PRO A 29 7.47 -11.49 16.15
CA PRO A 29 7.70 -10.20 15.51
C PRO A 29 8.62 -10.38 14.29
N VAL A 30 8.09 -10.11 13.10
CA VAL A 30 8.87 -10.06 11.86
C VAL A 30 9.10 -8.60 11.50
N TYR A 31 10.36 -8.18 11.55
CA TYR A 31 10.74 -6.81 11.19
C TYR A 31 10.84 -6.69 9.67
N ILE A 32 10.02 -5.81 9.09
CA ILE A 32 10.05 -5.48 7.67
C ILE A 32 10.69 -4.10 7.54
N LYS A 33 11.82 -4.02 6.83
CA LYS A 33 12.51 -2.76 6.55
C LYS A 33 11.98 -2.14 5.25
N GLU A 34 12.10 -0.82 5.14
CA GLU A 34 11.90 -0.13 3.87
C GLU A 34 12.89 -0.70 2.82
N PRO A 35 12.43 -1.05 1.60
CA PRO A 35 13.30 -1.52 0.54
C PRO A 35 14.23 -0.42 0.02
N SER A 36 15.35 -0.83 -0.60
CA SER A 36 16.22 0.09 -1.33
C SER A 36 15.53 0.63 -2.60
N VAL A 37 16.17 1.60 -3.25
CA VAL A 37 15.67 2.14 -4.52
C VAL A 37 15.71 1.05 -5.60
N GLU A 38 16.76 0.25 -5.64
CA GLU A 38 16.96 -0.87 -6.55
C GLU A 38 15.93 -1.99 -6.33
N ASP A 39 15.66 -2.32 -5.07
CA ASP A 39 14.62 -3.28 -4.70
C ASP A 39 13.24 -2.78 -5.11
N THR A 40 12.97 -1.50 -4.88
CA THR A 40 11.72 -0.86 -5.31
C THR A 40 11.55 -0.94 -6.82
N ILE A 41 12.58 -0.62 -7.61
CA ILE A 41 12.53 -0.75 -9.08
C ILE A 41 12.21 -2.19 -9.47
N SER A 42 12.81 -3.17 -8.80
CA SER A 42 12.58 -4.59 -9.09
C SER A 42 11.15 -5.03 -8.75
N ILE A 43 10.62 -4.60 -7.60
CA ILE A 43 9.22 -4.80 -7.21
C ILE A 43 8.28 -4.16 -8.24
N ARG A 44 8.58 -2.93 -8.68
CA ARG A 44 7.80 -2.22 -9.70
C ARG A 44 7.82 -2.92 -11.04
N ARG A 45 8.95 -3.44 -11.49
CA ARG A 45 9.05 -4.24 -12.71
C ARG A 45 8.17 -5.50 -12.64
N GLY A 46 8.10 -6.14 -11.47
CA GLY A 46 7.21 -7.29 -11.23
C GLY A 46 5.71 -6.94 -11.25
N LEU A 47 5.34 -5.69 -11.01
CA LEU A 47 3.95 -5.22 -11.01
C LEU A 47 3.55 -4.47 -12.29
N LYS A 48 4.54 -4.12 -13.12
CA LYS A 48 4.38 -3.33 -14.35
C LYS A 48 3.23 -3.83 -15.22
N GLU A 49 3.24 -5.12 -15.58
CA GLU A 49 2.26 -5.69 -16.50
C GLU A 49 0.83 -5.53 -15.98
N LYS A 50 0.61 -5.72 -14.67
CA LYS A 50 -0.70 -5.56 -14.05
C LYS A 50 -1.21 -4.12 -14.14
N TYR A 51 -0.33 -3.15 -13.91
CA TYR A 51 -0.67 -1.73 -14.00
C TYR A 51 -0.92 -1.29 -15.45
N GLU A 52 -0.10 -1.78 -16.40
CA GLU A 52 -0.32 -1.51 -17.82
C GLU A 52 -1.70 -1.97 -18.29
N VAL A 53 -2.12 -3.17 -17.86
CA VAL A 53 -3.45 -3.70 -18.16
C VAL A 53 -4.54 -2.90 -17.45
N HIS A 54 -4.34 -2.55 -16.17
CA HIS A 54 -5.34 -1.83 -15.38
C HIS A 54 -5.65 -0.44 -15.92
N HIS A 55 -4.63 0.36 -16.25
CA HIS A 55 -4.82 1.71 -16.78
C HIS A 55 -4.93 1.74 -18.31
N GLY A 56 -4.63 0.64 -19.00
CA GLY A 56 -4.61 0.58 -20.46
C GLY A 56 -3.54 1.47 -21.09
N VAL A 57 -2.38 1.62 -20.45
CA VAL A 57 -1.23 2.41 -20.93
C VAL A 57 0.06 1.59 -20.90
N LYS A 58 1.10 2.03 -21.62
CA LYS A 58 2.43 1.41 -21.58
C LYS A 58 3.37 2.20 -20.67
N ILE A 59 4.05 1.50 -19.76
CA ILE A 59 4.94 2.09 -18.77
C ILE A 59 6.39 1.83 -19.17
N LYS A 60 7.15 2.90 -19.42
CA LYS A 60 8.57 2.80 -19.76
C LYS A 60 9.40 2.40 -18.54
N ASP A 61 10.46 1.63 -18.74
CA ASP A 61 11.35 1.25 -17.63
C ASP A 61 12.02 2.47 -16.98
N SER A 62 12.35 3.49 -17.78
CA SER A 62 12.86 4.77 -17.28
C SER A 62 11.87 5.50 -16.37
N ALA A 63 10.56 5.32 -16.57
CA ALA A 63 9.54 5.89 -15.68
C ALA A 63 9.56 5.20 -14.31
N LEU A 64 9.75 3.88 -14.26
CA LEU A 64 9.87 3.13 -12.99
C LEU A 64 11.11 3.58 -12.20
N ILE A 65 12.25 3.73 -12.88
CA ILE A 65 13.49 4.23 -12.27
C ILE A 65 13.31 5.65 -11.73
N SER A 66 12.69 6.52 -12.52
CA SER A 66 12.43 7.91 -12.14
C SER A 66 11.49 7.99 -10.95
N ALA A 67 10.39 7.22 -10.94
CA ALA A 67 9.45 7.18 -9.83
C ALA A 67 10.12 6.75 -8.51
N ALA A 68 10.94 5.71 -8.53
CA ALA A 68 11.67 5.26 -7.34
C ALA A 68 12.70 6.30 -6.85
N THR A 69 13.45 6.89 -7.77
CA THR A 69 14.52 7.86 -7.46
C THR A 69 13.95 9.19 -6.93
N LEU A 70 12.94 9.74 -7.62
CA LEU A 70 12.37 11.03 -7.29
C LEU A 70 11.50 10.97 -6.03
N SER A 71 10.70 9.90 -5.87
CA SER A 71 9.92 9.71 -4.63
C SER A 71 10.83 9.54 -3.42
N ARG A 72 11.95 8.82 -3.53
CA ARG A 72 12.93 8.72 -2.45
C ARG A 72 13.53 10.07 -2.09
N ARG A 73 13.80 10.93 -3.08
CA ARG A 73 14.48 12.21 -2.89
C ARG A 73 13.57 13.32 -2.37
N TYR A 74 12.33 13.39 -2.84
CA TYR A 74 11.47 14.55 -2.60
C TYR A 74 10.24 14.27 -1.72
N ILE A 75 9.88 13.01 -1.50
CA ILE A 75 8.76 12.61 -0.64
C ILE A 75 9.34 11.92 0.61
N SER A 76 9.54 12.69 1.68
CA SER A 76 10.21 12.23 2.91
C SER A 76 9.27 11.75 4.03
N ASP A 77 7.98 12.05 3.91
CA ASP A 77 6.92 11.71 4.87
C ASP A 77 6.34 10.30 4.67
N ARG A 78 6.75 9.61 3.59
CA ARG A 78 6.33 8.26 3.23
C ARG A 78 7.51 7.35 2.88
N PHE A 79 7.27 6.05 2.97
CA PHE A 79 8.28 5.02 2.74
C PHE A 79 8.12 4.36 1.36
N LEU A 80 9.22 3.90 0.79
CA LEU A 80 9.19 2.97 -0.33
C LEU A 80 8.61 1.61 0.12
N PRO A 81 8.04 0.81 -0.80
CA PRO A 81 7.85 1.09 -2.22
C PRO A 81 6.61 1.95 -2.50
N ASP A 82 5.72 2.09 -1.51
CA ASP A 82 4.38 2.69 -1.56
C ASP A 82 4.35 4.04 -2.28
N LYS A 83 5.15 5.03 -1.85
CA LYS A 83 5.20 6.34 -2.54
C LYS A 83 5.60 6.29 -4.02
N ALA A 84 6.39 5.29 -4.44
CA ALA A 84 6.75 5.12 -5.85
C ALA A 84 5.63 4.44 -6.65
N ILE A 85 4.75 3.69 -5.97
CA ILE A 85 3.55 3.09 -6.54
C ILE A 85 2.59 4.19 -6.94
N ASP A 86 2.28 5.07 -5.99
CA ASP A 86 1.33 6.15 -6.16
C ASP A 86 1.70 7.07 -7.32
N LEU A 87 2.98 7.44 -7.43
CA LEU A 87 3.43 8.27 -8.56
C LEU A 87 3.16 7.62 -9.92
N ILE A 88 3.32 6.30 -10.04
CA ILE A 88 3.03 5.58 -11.28
C ILE A 88 1.53 5.48 -11.53
N ASP A 89 0.74 5.20 -10.48
CA ASP A 89 -0.72 5.07 -10.55
C ASP A 89 -1.39 6.38 -10.98
N GLU A 90 -1.01 7.50 -10.35
CA GLU A 90 -1.48 8.83 -10.68
C GLU A 90 -1.07 9.24 -12.09
N SER A 91 0.19 8.99 -12.47
CA SER A 91 0.69 9.31 -13.82
C SER A 91 0.01 8.49 -14.91
N ALA A 92 -0.24 7.20 -14.65
CA ALA A 92 -0.90 6.30 -15.59
C ALA A 92 -2.38 6.68 -15.77
N SER A 93 -3.07 7.00 -14.67
CA SER A 93 -4.44 7.50 -14.70
C SER A 93 -4.55 8.82 -15.46
N LYS A 94 -3.63 9.76 -15.21
CA LYS A 94 -3.56 11.04 -15.93
C LYS A 94 -3.34 10.83 -17.43
N LEU A 95 -2.36 9.99 -17.80
CA LEU A 95 -2.10 9.68 -19.21
C LEU A 95 -3.30 9.03 -19.88
N ARG A 96 -4.02 8.16 -19.18
CA ARG A 96 -5.24 7.54 -19.72
C ARG A 96 -6.31 8.58 -20.03
N MET A 97 -6.52 9.53 -19.12
CA MET A 97 -7.46 10.63 -19.33
C MET A 97 -7.05 11.51 -20.52
N GLU A 98 -5.76 11.80 -20.68
CA GLU A 98 -5.24 12.56 -21.83
C GLU A 98 -5.48 11.82 -23.16
N ILE A 99 -5.28 10.49 -23.19
CA ILE A 99 -5.56 9.65 -24.37
C ILE A 99 -7.05 9.63 -24.73
N ASP A 100 -7.93 9.56 -23.73
CA ASP A 100 -9.39 9.52 -23.94
C ASP A 100 -9.97 10.93 -24.28
N SER A 101 -9.19 12.01 -24.12
CA SER A 101 -9.61 13.38 -24.46
C SER A 101 -9.39 13.71 -25.94
N MET A 102 -10.18 14.65 -26.50
CA MET A 102 -9.97 15.13 -27.88
C MET A 102 -8.52 15.59 -28.04
N PRO A 103 -7.80 15.18 -29.11
CA PRO A 103 -6.45 15.67 -29.36
C PRO A 103 -6.47 17.19 -29.37
N VAL A 104 -5.60 17.83 -28.59
CA VAL A 104 -5.49 19.30 -28.52
C VAL A 104 -5.32 19.92 -29.91
N GLU A 105 -4.68 19.18 -30.82
CA GLU A 105 -4.48 19.53 -32.23
C GLU A 105 -5.79 19.69 -33.03
N LEU A 106 -6.90 19.06 -32.61
CA LEU A 106 -8.22 19.19 -33.23
C LEU A 106 -9.06 20.33 -32.61
N ASP A 107 -8.84 20.64 -31.32
CA ASP A 107 -9.53 21.76 -30.63
C ASP A 107 -9.05 23.13 -31.16
N GLU A 108 -7.82 23.23 -31.68
CA GLU A 108 -7.30 24.45 -32.32
C GLU A 108 -7.87 24.71 -33.73
N ILE A 109 -8.39 23.70 -34.42
CA ILE A 109 -8.96 23.82 -35.78
C ILE A 109 -10.44 24.23 -35.74
N GLU A 110 -11.16 23.92 -34.65
CA GLU A 110 -12.59 24.22 -34.48
C GLU A 110 -12.89 25.60 -33.83
N ARG A 111 -11.86 26.39 -33.48
CA ARG A 111 -12.01 27.68 -32.78
C ARG A 111 -11.83 28.92 -33.64
#